data_AF-A0A381P3Q6-F1
#
_entry.id   AF-A0A381P3Q6-F1
#
_cell.length_a   1.000
_cell.length_b   1.000
_cell.length_c   1.000
_cell.angle_alpha   90.00
_cell.angle_beta   90.00
_cell.angle_gamma   90.00
#
_symmetry.space_group_name_H-M   'P 1'
#
loop_
_entity.id
_entity.type
_entity.pdbx_description
1 polymer ?
#
loop_
_entity_poly.entity_id
_entity_poly.type
_entity_poly.pdbx_seq_one_letter_code
_entity_poly.pdbx_strand_id
1 'polypeptide(L)'
;MSGSIDKTSLGTYIFTFARCYKPMSLKEKLLSNMKEAMKAKDSVKLGTVRSVISAVKNQEIELKKELSEEEILTIVSREVKKRKEASVLYEKGNRPELKDKEIQEMKILQTYLPEQVSEKDLRRRIQEVIAETGAEGMKDFGKIMKTLVPEFKGKADNGLIKELANEYLN
;
A
#
# COMPACT_ATOMS: atom_id res chain seq x y z
N MET A 1 -47.82 37.41 -24.47
CA MET A 1 -47.78 38.08 -23.14
C MET A 1 -48.66 37.25 -22.21
N SER A 2 -48.09 36.24 -21.54
CA SER A 2 -47.32 36.28 -20.28
C SER A 2 -48.21 36.46 -19.05
N GLY A 3 -48.08 35.55 -18.08
CA GLY A 3 -48.72 35.63 -16.75
C GLY A 3 -49.34 34.30 -16.35
N SER A 4 -48.57 33.23 -16.16
CA SER A 4 -47.79 32.90 -14.95
C SER A 4 -48.66 32.25 -13.87
N ILE A 5 -48.44 30.94 -13.72
CA ILE A 5 -49.08 30.04 -12.75
C ILE A 5 -48.35 30.21 -11.42
N ASP A 6 -49.03 30.79 -10.43
CA ASP A 6 -48.63 30.69 -9.03
C ASP A 6 -49.26 29.45 -8.41
N LYS A 7 -48.42 28.45 -8.10
CA LYS A 7 -48.72 27.43 -7.09
C LYS A 7 -47.45 27.14 -6.29
N THR A 8 -47.37 27.83 -5.17
CA THR A 8 -46.92 27.28 -3.89
C THR A 8 -46.90 25.75 -3.86
N SER A 9 -45.73 25.17 -3.59
CA SER A 9 -45.50 24.07 -2.65
C SER A 9 -44.26 23.25 -3.03
N LEU A 10 -43.33 23.18 -2.08
CA LEU A 10 -42.37 22.08 -1.88
C LEU A 10 -41.30 21.85 -2.94
N GLY A 11 -40.06 22.11 -2.53
CA GLY A 11 -38.84 21.79 -3.28
C GLY A 11 -37.66 22.48 -2.61
N THR A 12 -37.56 22.37 -1.29
CA THR A 12 -36.45 21.65 -0.64
C THR A 12 -35.13 21.96 -1.31
N TYR A 13 -34.39 22.85 -0.66
CA TYR A 13 -32.93 22.97 -0.69
C TYR A 13 -32.27 21.61 -0.91
N ILE A 14 -32.04 21.21 -2.15
CA ILE A 14 -31.00 20.26 -2.49
C ILE A 14 -29.86 21.12 -2.98
N PHE A 15 -29.23 21.74 -2.00
CA PHE A 15 -27.82 22.11 -2.06
C PHE A 15 -27.08 20.80 -2.34
N THR A 16 -26.98 20.43 -3.61
CA THR A 16 -26.13 19.33 -4.05
C THR A 16 -24.70 19.85 -3.90
N PHE A 17 -24.23 19.83 -2.64
CA PHE A 17 -22.84 19.64 -2.33
C PHE A 17 -22.48 18.32 -3.00
N ALA A 18 -22.14 18.39 -4.29
CA ALA A 18 -21.24 17.45 -4.92
C ALA A 18 -19.90 17.62 -4.20
N ARG A 19 -19.86 17.18 -2.95
CA ARG A 19 -18.63 16.84 -2.26
C ARG A 19 -18.14 15.68 -3.11
N CYS A 20 -17.31 16.00 -4.10
CA CYS A 20 -16.43 15.04 -4.74
C CYS A 20 -15.83 14.25 -3.60
N TYR A 21 -16.36 13.04 -3.37
CA TYR A 21 -15.77 12.10 -2.43
C TYR A 21 -14.55 11.59 -3.17
N LYS A 22 -13.49 12.41 -3.18
CA LYS A 22 -12.16 11.96 -3.53
C LYS A 22 -11.86 10.92 -2.45
N PRO A 23 -11.80 9.62 -2.78
CA PRO A 23 -11.45 8.63 -1.78
C PRO A 23 -10.12 9.09 -1.17
N MET A 24 -10.05 9.21 0.17
CA MET A 24 -8.86 9.73 0.83
C MET A 24 -7.65 8.98 0.31
N SER A 25 -6.65 9.74 -0.15
CA SER A 25 -5.41 9.15 -0.62
C SER A 25 -4.74 8.39 0.52
N LEU A 26 -3.91 7.39 0.18
CA LEU A 26 -3.23 6.60 1.21
C LEU A 26 -2.39 7.49 2.16
N LYS A 27 -1.78 8.56 1.63
CA LYS A 27 -1.05 9.56 2.41
C LYS A 27 -1.96 10.28 3.41
N GLU A 28 -3.14 10.71 2.97
CA GLU A 28 -4.13 11.35 3.85
C GLU A 28 -4.68 10.39 4.91
N LYS A 29 -4.89 9.11 4.55
CA LYS A 29 -5.28 8.07 5.51
C LYS A 29 -4.23 7.87 6.60
N LEU A 30 -2.94 7.79 6.23
CA LEU A 30 -1.84 7.71 7.19
C LEU A 30 -1.82 8.93 8.12
N LEU A 31 -2.01 10.14 7.58
CA LEU A 31 -2.06 11.37 8.39
C LEU A 31 -3.28 11.43 9.31
N SER A 32 -4.44 10.95 8.86
CA SER A 32 -5.65 10.85 9.69
C SER A 32 -5.44 9.87 10.84
N ASN A 33 -4.94 8.68 10.54
CA ASN A 33 -4.70 7.64 11.53
C ASN A 33 -3.61 8.02 12.54
N MET A 34 -2.63 8.85 12.13
CA MET A 34 -1.69 9.48 13.06
C MET A 34 -2.43 10.35 14.08
N LYS A 35 -3.36 11.21 13.63
CA LYS A 35 -4.15 12.08 14.53
C LYS A 35 -5.05 11.25 15.45
N GLU A 36 -5.65 10.19 14.94
CA GLU A 36 -6.44 9.26 15.74
C GLU A 36 -5.60 8.54 16.79
N ALA A 37 -4.40 8.06 16.43
CA ALA A 37 -3.47 7.46 17.37
C ALA A 37 -3.04 8.44 18.47
N MET A 38 -2.84 9.72 18.14
CA MET A 38 -2.59 10.77 19.14
C MET A 38 -3.76 10.94 20.11
N LYS A 39 -5.01 10.92 19.61
CA LYS A 39 -6.22 11.02 20.45
C LYS A 39 -6.41 9.80 21.34
N ALA A 40 -6.17 8.61 20.78
CA ALA A 40 -6.28 7.34 21.49
C ALA A 40 -5.11 7.07 22.46
N LYS A 41 -4.06 7.92 22.44
CA LYS A 41 -2.80 7.74 23.19
C LYS A 41 -2.12 6.39 22.92
N ASP A 42 -2.34 5.84 21.73
CA ASP A 42 -1.72 4.60 21.28
C ASP A 42 -0.29 4.91 20.80
N SER A 43 0.68 4.72 21.69
CA SER A 43 2.08 5.03 21.44
C SER A 43 2.70 4.13 20.37
N VAL A 44 2.25 2.88 20.27
CA VAL A 44 2.74 1.90 19.28
C VAL A 44 2.27 2.31 17.89
N LYS A 45 0.95 2.46 17.71
CA LYS A 45 0.38 2.88 16.42
C LYS A 45 0.91 4.25 15.99
N LEU A 46 1.07 5.18 16.93
CA LEU A 46 1.61 6.51 16.64
C LEU A 46 3.07 6.46 16.15
N GLY A 47 3.91 5.67 16.83
CA GLY A 47 5.31 5.48 16.44
C GLY A 47 5.44 4.85 15.06
N THR A 48 4.69 3.77 14.82
CA THR A 48 4.67 3.04 13.56
C THR A 48 4.20 3.91 12.39
N VAL A 49 3.08 4.62 12.54
CA VAL A 49 2.53 5.48 11.48
C VAL A 49 3.48 6.66 11.19
N ARG A 50 4.09 7.28 12.21
CA ARG A 50 5.09 8.34 12.00
C ARG A 50 6.31 7.85 11.27
N SER A 51 6.82 6.67 11.62
CA SER A 51 7.97 6.05 10.96
C SER A 51 7.71 5.88 9.45
N VAL A 52 6.53 5.38 9.07
CA VAL A 52 6.15 5.25 7.67
C VAL A 52 5.99 6.60 6.97
N ILE A 53 5.34 7.59 7.60
CA ILE A 53 5.22 8.93 7.01
C ILE A 53 6.60 9.55 6.75
N SER A 54 7.55 9.37 7.67
CA SER A 54 8.93 9.82 7.49
C SER A 54 9.61 9.08 6.34
N ALA A 55 9.42 7.76 6.22
CA ALA A 55 9.97 6.98 5.10
C ALA A 55 9.43 7.45 3.74
N VAL A 56 8.12 7.77 3.67
CA VAL A 56 7.48 8.36 2.48
C VAL A 56 8.10 9.71 2.15
N LYS A 57 8.23 10.61 3.13
CA LYS A 57 8.83 11.94 2.93
C LYS A 57 10.30 11.86 2.50
N ASN A 58 11.07 10.96 3.09
CA ASN A 58 12.47 10.77 2.73
C ASN A 58 12.59 10.35 1.26
N GLN A 59 11.73 9.45 0.80
CA GLN A 59 11.71 9.03 -0.59
C GLN A 59 11.22 10.13 -1.55
N GLU A 60 10.27 10.98 -1.13
CA GLU A 60 9.87 12.20 -1.88
C GLU A 60 11.04 13.16 -2.05
N ILE A 61 11.85 13.35 -1.00
CA ILE A 61 13.05 14.20 -1.03
C ILE A 61 14.12 13.60 -1.96
N GLU A 62 14.39 12.30 -1.84
CA GLU A 62 15.36 11.59 -2.69
C GLU A 62 15.02 11.69 -4.18
N LEU A 63 13.74 11.47 -4.52
CA LEU A 63 13.28 11.49 -5.91
C LEU A 63 12.88 12.89 -6.40
N LYS A 64 12.90 13.89 -5.50
CA LYS A 64 12.45 15.28 -5.75
C LYS A 64 11.07 15.37 -6.42
N LYS A 65 10.17 14.47 -6.07
CA LYS A 65 8.79 14.41 -6.58
C LYS A 65 7.82 13.95 -5.50
N GLU A 66 6.56 14.29 -5.66
CA GLU A 66 5.49 13.64 -4.89
C GLU A 66 5.34 12.19 -5.31
N LEU A 67 5.18 11.30 -4.34
CA LEU A 67 4.99 9.89 -4.60
C LEU A 67 3.55 9.58 -5.00
N SER A 68 3.40 8.70 -5.98
CA SER A 68 2.09 8.14 -6.30
C SER A 68 1.63 7.19 -5.19
N GLU A 69 0.33 6.88 -5.15
CA GLU A 69 -0.20 5.92 -4.17
C GLU A 69 0.48 4.54 -4.26
N GLU A 70 0.89 4.14 -5.47
CA GLU A 70 1.58 2.89 -5.73
C GLU A 70 2.98 2.87 -5.11
N GLU A 71 3.69 3.99 -5.21
CA GLU A 71 5.01 4.14 -4.60
C GLU A 71 4.89 4.17 -3.06
N ILE A 72 3.83 4.78 -2.53
CA ILE A 72 3.56 4.75 -1.09
C ILE A 72 3.29 3.31 -0.62
N LEU A 73 2.45 2.54 -1.34
CA LEU A 73 2.19 1.13 -1.03
C LEU A 73 3.47 0.29 -1.02
N THR A 74 4.35 0.53 -1.99
CA THR A 74 5.68 -0.09 -2.08
C THR A 74 6.51 0.21 -0.82
N ILE A 75 6.52 1.46 -0.35
CA ILE A 75 7.21 1.85 0.88
C ILE A 75 6.61 1.17 2.11
N VAL A 76 5.28 1.11 2.23
CA VAL A 76 4.61 0.43 3.35
C VAL A 76 4.95 -1.06 3.36
N SER A 77 4.96 -1.71 2.20
CA SER A 77 5.35 -3.13 2.07
C SER A 77 6.79 -3.37 2.49
N ARG A 78 7.73 -2.51 2.06
CA ARG A 78 9.13 -2.53 2.50
C ARG A 78 9.26 -2.40 4.01
N GLU A 79 8.48 -1.50 4.62
CA GLU A 79 8.48 -1.30 6.08
C GLU A 79 7.88 -2.49 6.86
N VAL A 80 6.92 -3.22 6.28
CA VAL A 80 6.42 -4.49 6.83
C VAL A 80 7.49 -5.58 6.77
N LYS A 81 8.22 -5.69 5.65
CA LYS A 81 9.31 -6.66 5.48
C LYS A 81 10.43 -6.44 6.51
N LYS A 82 10.84 -5.17 6.72
CA LYS A 82 11.85 -4.82 7.74
C LYS A 82 11.46 -5.27 9.14
N ARG A 83 10.20 -5.05 9.55
CA ARG A 83 9.69 -5.48 10.86
C ARG A 83 9.65 -6.99 11.00
N LYS A 84 9.26 -7.70 9.94
CA LYS A 84 9.33 -9.16 9.88
C LYS A 84 10.76 -9.67 10.07
N GLU A 85 11.72 -9.11 9.34
CA GLU A 85 13.15 -9.45 9.48
C GLU A 85 13.68 -9.13 10.88
N ALA A 86 13.34 -7.95 11.43
CA ALA A 86 13.70 -7.55 12.79
C ALA A 86 13.13 -8.52 13.84
N SER A 87 11.88 -8.94 13.70
CA SER A 87 11.25 -9.91 14.61
C SER A 87 12.01 -11.25 14.65
N VAL A 88 12.48 -11.74 13.50
CA VAL A 88 13.29 -12.96 13.41
C VAL A 88 14.66 -12.76 14.05
N LEU A 89 15.27 -11.58 13.88
CA LEU A 89 16.55 -11.26 14.53
C LEU A 89 16.43 -11.19 16.05
N TYR A 90 15.35 -10.58 16.57
CA TYR A 90 15.09 -10.53 18.02
C TYR A 90 14.76 -11.89 18.61
N GLU A 91 14.07 -12.75 17.85
CA GLU A 91 13.83 -14.15 18.21
C GLU A 91 15.16 -14.92 18.33
N LYS A 92 16.04 -14.80 17.33
CA LYS A 92 17.40 -15.38 17.38
C LYS A 92 18.23 -14.82 18.54
N GLY A 93 18.01 -13.56 18.89
CA GLY A 93 18.67 -12.88 20.01
C GLY A 93 18.08 -13.19 21.40
N ASN A 94 17.11 -14.10 21.50
CA ASN A 94 16.41 -14.42 22.76
C ASN A 94 15.80 -13.16 23.43
N ARG A 95 15.20 -12.28 22.62
CA ARG A 95 14.49 -11.06 23.07
C ARG A 95 13.01 -11.10 22.64
N PRO A 96 12.18 -11.95 23.25
CA PRO A 96 10.78 -12.14 22.83
C PRO A 96 9.93 -10.86 22.98
N GLU A 97 10.19 -10.03 23.99
CA GLU A 97 9.47 -8.77 24.19
C GLU A 97 9.62 -7.80 23.00
N LEU A 98 10.82 -7.74 22.40
CA LEU A 98 11.09 -6.91 21.22
C LEU A 98 10.47 -7.52 19.96
N LYS A 99 10.51 -8.85 19.82
CA LYS A 99 9.82 -9.57 18.75
C LYS A 99 8.32 -9.25 18.76
N ASP A 100 7.68 -9.34 19.92
CA ASP A 100 6.24 -9.12 20.04
C ASP A 100 5.85 -7.69 19.67
N LYS A 101 6.69 -6.72 20.06
CA LYS A 101 6.52 -5.32 19.64
C LYS A 101 6.61 -5.18 18.12
N GLU A 102 7.63 -5.74 17.48
CA GLU A 102 7.77 -5.70 16.01
C GLU A 102 6.58 -6.35 15.29
N ILE A 103 6.07 -7.46 15.82
CA ILE A 103 4.90 -8.15 15.27
C ILE A 103 3.63 -7.28 15.41
N GLN A 104 3.45 -6.59 16.55
CA GLN A 104 2.33 -5.67 16.73
C GLN A 104 2.39 -4.51 15.71
N GLU A 105 3.56 -3.89 15.56
CA GLU A 105 3.76 -2.83 14.56
C GLU A 105 3.51 -3.33 13.14
N MET A 106 3.99 -4.54 12.81
CA MET A 106 3.77 -5.19 11.52
C MET A 106 2.26 -5.37 11.25
N LYS A 107 1.49 -5.87 12.22
CA LYS A 107 0.03 -6.03 12.09
C LYS A 107 -0.68 -4.70 11.84
N ILE A 108 -0.26 -3.63 12.53
CA ILE A 108 -0.81 -2.29 12.31
C ILE A 108 -0.55 -1.85 10.86
N LEU A 109 0.66 -2.04 10.35
CA LEU A 109 0.99 -1.68 8.96
C LEU A 109 0.24 -2.51 7.92
N GLN A 110 0.00 -3.80 8.19
CA GLN A 110 -0.79 -4.65 7.30
C GLN A 110 -2.22 -4.14 7.10
N THR A 111 -2.79 -3.38 8.05
CA THR A 111 -4.14 -2.77 7.87
C THR A 111 -4.19 -1.69 6.78
N TYR A 112 -3.03 -1.13 6.40
CA TYR A 112 -2.92 -0.11 5.35
C TYR A 112 -2.62 -0.70 3.98
N LEU A 113 -2.25 -1.97 3.93
CA LEU A 113 -1.95 -2.67 2.70
C LEU A 113 -3.19 -3.44 2.24
N PRO A 114 -3.45 -3.50 0.92
CA PRO A 114 -4.32 -4.53 0.37
C PRO A 114 -3.80 -5.90 0.77
N GLU A 115 -4.69 -6.90 0.80
CA GLU A 115 -4.36 -8.29 1.08
C GLU A 115 -3.08 -8.70 0.33
N GLN A 116 -2.00 -8.87 1.10
CA GLN A 116 -0.69 -9.16 0.55
C GLN A 116 -0.66 -10.61 0.12
N VAL A 117 -0.23 -10.84 -1.12
CA VAL A 117 -0.06 -12.21 -1.61
C VAL A 117 1.22 -12.78 -1.02
N SER A 118 1.20 -14.04 -0.59
CA SER A 118 2.40 -14.64 -0.01
C SER A 118 3.50 -14.75 -1.07
N GLU A 119 4.76 -14.72 -0.65
CA GLU A 119 5.89 -14.91 -1.59
C GLU A 119 5.77 -16.23 -2.37
N LYS A 120 5.24 -17.28 -1.73
CA LYS A 120 5.01 -18.58 -2.38
C LYS A 120 3.97 -18.49 -3.48
N ASP A 121 2.86 -17.80 -3.24
CA ASP A 121 1.80 -17.62 -4.23
C ASP A 121 2.27 -16.70 -5.36
N LEU A 122 3.06 -15.68 -5.04
CA LEU A 122 3.69 -14.80 -6.03
C LEU A 122 4.64 -15.59 -6.94
N ARG A 123 5.53 -16.43 -6.36
CA ARG A 123 6.42 -17.32 -7.12
C ARG A 123 5.63 -18.28 -8.01
N ARG A 124 4.56 -18.90 -7.48
CA ARG A 124 3.71 -19.81 -8.26
C ARG A 124 3.08 -19.08 -9.45
N ARG A 125 2.54 -17.89 -9.22
CA ARG A 125 1.91 -17.11 -10.29
C ARG A 125 2.90 -16.63 -11.34
N ILE A 126 4.13 -16.27 -10.94
CA ILE A 126 5.21 -15.94 -11.89
C ILE A 126 5.50 -17.14 -12.80
N GLN A 127 5.62 -18.34 -12.26
CA GLN A 127 5.84 -19.56 -13.05
C GLN A 127 4.67 -19.87 -13.99
N GLU A 128 3.43 -19.70 -13.53
CA GLU A 128 2.23 -19.85 -14.37
C GLU A 128 2.27 -18.85 -15.55
N VAL A 129 2.59 -17.58 -15.28
CA VAL A 129 2.68 -16.55 -16.34
C VAL A 129 3.84 -16.83 -17.31
N ILE A 130 4.97 -17.33 -16.84
CA ILE A 130 6.08 -17.75 -17.71
C ILE A 130 5.62 -18.87 -18.65
N ALA A 131 4.92 -19.88 -18.12
CA ALA A 131 4.38 -20.98 -18.91
C ALA A 131 3.28 -20.52 -19.91
N GLU A 132 2.38 -19.62 -19.50
CA GLU A 132 1.34 -19.05 -20.36
C GLU A 132 1.93 -18.20 -21.49
N THR A 133 3.01 -17.46 -21.21
CA THR A 133 3.61 -16.52 -22.17
C THR A 133 4.69 -17.15 -23.04
N GLY A 134 5.17 -18.35 -22.71
CA GLY A 134 6.27 -19.05 -23.38
C GLY A 134 7.59 -18.30 -23.29
N ALA A 135 7.80 -17.56 -22.20
CA ALA A 135 8.97 -16.72 -22.02
C ALA A 135 10.18 -17.56 -21.60
N GLU A 136 11.27 -17.51 -22.39
CA GLU A 136 12.45 -18.35 -22.18
C GLU A 136 13.71 -17.55 -21.79
N GLY A 137 13.60 -16.24 -21.63
CA GLY A 137 14.72 -15.44 -21.13
C GLY A 137 14.43 -13.96 -20.95
N MET A 138 15.48 -13.20 -20.61
CA MET A 138 15.40 -11.76 -20.33
C MET A 138 14.74 -10.91 -21.42
N LYS A 139 14.73 -11.37 -22.68
CA LYS A 139 14.04 -10.68 -23.79
C LYS A 139 12.53 -10.58 -23.56
N ASP A 140 11.95 -11.55 -22.86
CA ASP A 140 10.52 -11.65 -22.56
C ASP A 140 10.16 -11.12 -21.17
N PHE A 141 11.15 -10.63 -20.40
CA PHE A 141 10.92 -10.04 -19.08
C PHE A 141 9.86 -8.92 -19.12
N GLY A 142 9.93 -8.06 -20.14
CA GLY A 142 8.94 -6.99 -20.34
C GLY A 142 7.52 -7.50 -20.62
N LYS A 143 7.38 -8.70 -21.21
CA LYS A 143 6.08 -9.33 -21.50
C LYS A 143 5.45 -9.88 -20.22
N ILE A 144 6.24 -10.57 -19.40
CA ILE A 144 5.80 -11.09 -18.10
C ILE A 144 5.42 -9.95 -17.15
N MET A 145 6.26 -8.90 -17.08
CA MET A 145 6.01 -7.74 -16.23
C MET A 145 4.72 -7.00 -16.61
N LYS A 146 4.35 -6.95 -17.89
CA LYS A 146 3.08 -6.35 -18.34
C LYS A 146 1.85 -7.10 -17.81
N THR A 147 1.96 -8.39 -17.55
CA THR A 147 0.86 -9.20 -16.99
C THR A 147 0.86 -9.16 -15.47
N LEU A 148 2.03 -9.32 -14.84
CA LEU A 148 2.14 -9.41 -13.37
C LEU A 148 1.92 -8.07 -12.66
N VAL A 149 2.45 -6.96 -13.19
CA VAL A 149 2.35 -5.64 -12.53
C VAL A 149 0.90 -5.21 -12.31
N PRO A 150 -0.03 -5.29 -13.29
CA PRO A 150 -1.43 -4.94 -13.04
C PRO A 150 -2.13 -5.96 -12.12
N GLU A 151 -1.79 -7.25 -12.20
CA GLU A 151 -2.41 -8.30 -11.39
C GLU A 151 -2.07 -8.18 -9.89
N PHE A 152 -0.81 -7.83 -9.60
CA PHE A 152 -0.28 -7.66 -8.25
C PHE A 152 -0.24 -6.21 -7.79
N LYS A 153 -0.89 -5.30 -8.53
CA LYS A 153 -0.91 -3.87 -8.23
C LYS A 153 -1.39 -3.62 -6.80
N GLY A 154 -0.50 -3.11 -5.96
CA GLY A 154 -0.76 -2.84 -4.55
C GLY A 154 -0.80 -4.07 -3.63
N LYS A 155 -0.81 -5.28 -4.18
CA LYS A 155 -0.81 -6.55 -3.42
C LYS A 155 0.59 -7.12 -3.22
N ALA A 156 1.55 -6.75 -4.06
CA ALA A 156 2.96 -7.10 -3.91
C ALA A 156 3.87 -5.94 -4.35
N ASP A 157 5.10 -5.95 -3.86
CA ASP A 157 6.11 -4.95 -4.17
C ASP A 157 6.64 -5.13 -5.61
N ASN A 158 6.61 -4.07 -6.41
CA ASN A 158 7.08 -4.12 -7.81
C ASN A 158 8.57 -4.47 -7.92
N GLY A 159 9.39 -4.14 -6.93
CA GLY A 159 10.79 -4.55 -6.85
C GLY A 159 10.93 -6.04 -6.60
N LEU A 160 10.14 -6.59 -5.67
CA LEU A 160 10.12 -8.04 -5.41
C LEU A 160 9.65 -8.84 -6.63
N ILE A 161 8.61 -8.37 -7.34
CA ILE A 161 8.14 -9.01 -8.58
C ILE A 161 9.28 -9.05 -9.62
N LYS A 162 10.01 -7.94 -9.78
CA LYS A 162 11.16 -7.87 -10.71
C LYS A 162 12.29 -8.81 -10.31
N GLU A 163 12.63 -8.85 -9.03
CA GLU A 163 13.68 -9.70 -8.49
C GLU A 163 13.35 -11.18 -8.72
N LEU A 164 12.15 -11.61 -8.36
CA LEU A 164 11.68 -12.99 -8.56
C LEU A 164 11.56 -13.34 -10.04
N ALA A 165 11.03 -12.44 -10.88
CA ALA A 165 10.95 -12.68 -12.32
C ALA A 165 12.33 -12.80 -12.96
N ASN A 166 13.33 -12.04 -12.51
CA ASN A 166 14.71 -12.20 -12.97
C ASN A 166 15.33 -13.52 -12.49
N GLU A 167 15.00 -13.99 -11.28
CA GLU A 167 15.47 -15.28 -10.75
C GLU A 167 15.03 -16.46 -11.63
N TYR A 168 13.80 -16.42 -12.17
CA TYR A 168 13.26 -17.50 -13.02
C TYR A 168 13.66 -17.41 -14.51
N LEU A 169 14.18 -16.27 -14.97
CA LEU A 169 14.52 -16.02 -16.38
C LEU A 169 16.03 -15.92 -16.63
N ASN A 170 16.85 -16.12 -15.59
CA ASN A 170 18.31 -16.21 -15.67
C ASN A 170 18.78 -17.64 -15.94
#